data_AF-A0A3D6DIW1-F1
#
_entry.id   AF-A0A3D6DIW1-F1
#
_cell.length_a   1.000
_cell.length_b   1.000
_cell.length_c   1.000
_cell.angle_alpha   90.00
_cell.angle_beta   90.00
_cell.angle_gamma   90.00
#
_symmetry.space_group_name_H-M   'P 1'
#
loop_
_entity.id
_entity.type
_entity.pdbx_description
1 polymer ?
#
loop_
_entity_poly.entity_id
_entity_poly.type
_entity_poly.pdbx_seq_one_letter_code
_entity_poly.pdbx_strand_id
1 'polypeptide(L)' 'PVEFSISLKDNNTATAALTFDRSLYDVRFRSGSFFENLGDKLILDDIRMEVALSFEN' A
#
# COMPACT_ATOMS: atom_id res chain seq x y z
N PRO A 1 9.82 -0.01 7.67
CA PRO A 1 9.63 -1.29 6.95
C PRO A 1 8.18 -1.74 7.10
N VAL A 2 7.56 -2.28 6.03
CA VAL A 2 6.18 -2.77 6.07
C VAL A 2 6.22 -4.29 6.21
N GLU A 3 5.63 -4.80 7.27
CA GLU A 3 5.48 -6.24 7.48
C GLU A 3 4.14 -6.70 6.89
N PHE A 4 4.17 -7.79 6.13
CA PHE A 4 2.97 -8.40 5.57
C PHE A 4 3.17 -9.90 5.39
N SER A 5 2.06 -10.63 5.33
CA SER A 5 2.05 -12.07 5.08
C SER A 5 1.73 -12.37 3.63
N ILE A 6 2.37 -13.40 3.09
CA ILE A 6 2.12 -13.91 1.75
C ILE A 6 1.40 -15.25 1.85
N SER A 7 0.35 -15.44 1.08
CA SER A 7 -0.30 -16.74 0.87
C SER A 7 0.20 -17.33 -0.43
N LEU A 8 0.94 -18.44 -0.35
CA LEU A 8 1.27 -19.25 -1.50
C LEU A 8 0.02 -19.98 -1.98
N LYS A 9 -0.17 -20.06 -3.30
CA LYS A 9 -1.24 -20.79 -3.96
C LYS A 9 -0.65 -21.80 -4.94
N ASP A 10 -1.47 -22.73 -5.39
CA ASP A 10 -1.09 -23.69 -6.43
C ASP A 10 -0.74 -22.98 -7.75
N ASN A 11 -0.09 -23.69 -8.67
CA ASN A 11 0.32 -23.21 -10.00
C ASN A 11 1.31 -22.03 -9.99
N ASN A 12 2.30 -22.04 -9.09
CA ASN A 12 3.31 -20.99 -8.99
C ASN A 12 2.71 -19.57 -8.85
N THR A 13 1.66 -19.43 -8.05
CA THR A 13 1.05 -18.14 -7.75
C THR A 13 1.13 -17.80 -6.26
N ALA A 14 1.14 -16.50 -5.96
CA ALA A 14 1.10 -16.00 -4.59
C ALA A 14 0.18 -14.79 -4.50
N THR A 15 -0.50 -14.64 -3.36
CA THR A 15 -1.32 -13.45 -3.07
C THR A 15 -0.92 -12.83 -1.75
N ALA A 16 -0.98 -11.52 -1.66
CA ALA A 16 -0.76 -10.79 -0.43
C ALA A 16 -1.72 -9.60 -0.33
N ALA A 17 -2.10 -9.26 0.90
CA ALA A 17 -2.76 -8.01 1.21
C ALA A 17 -1.85 -7.26 2.18
N LEU A 18 -1.56 -5.99 1.89
CA LEU A 18 -0.78 -5.13 2.77
C LEU A 18 -1.38 -3.73 2.83
N THR A 19 -1.18 -3.08 3.96
CA THR A 19 -1.47 -1.66 4.14
C THR A 19 -0.19 -0.97 4.57
N PHE A 20 0.10 0.18 3.99
CA PHE A 20 1.24 0.99 4.41
C PHE A 20 0.91 2.48 4.37
N ASP A 21 1.63 3.23 5.19
CA ASP A 21 1.56 4.68 5.24
C ASP A 21 2.47 5.26 4.13
N ARG A 22 1.87 5.91 3.13
CA ARG A 22 2.60 6.52 2.00
C ARG A 22 3.44 7.73 2.42
N SER A 23 3.13 8.36 3.56
CA SER A 23 3.87 9.54 4.04
C SER A 23 5.29 9.19 4.47
N LEU A 24 5.50 7.96 4.96
CA LEU A 24 6.82 7.41 5.28
C LEU A 24 7.74 7.29 4.06
N TYR A 25 7.18 7.37 2.85
CA TYR A 25 7.88 7.31 1.57
C TYR A 25 7.85 8.64 0.81
N ASP A 26 7.61 9.74 1.52
CA ASP A 26 7.61 11.12 1.00
C ASP A 26 6.58 11.38 -0.13
N VAL A 27 5.52 10.58 -0.20
CA VAL A 27 4.40 10.82 -1.13
C VAL A 27 3.49 11.88 -0.54
N ARG A 28 3.68 13.15 -0.93
CA ARG A 28 3.06 14.30 -0.26
C ARG A 28 1.68 14.72 -0.76
N PHE A 29 1.31 14.37 -1.98
CA PHE A 29 0.12 14.95 -2.63
C PHE A 29 -1.13 14.79 -1.76
N ARG A 30 -1.75 15.93 -1.40
CA ARG A 30 -2.97 16.01 -0.57
C ARG A 30 -2.92 15.18 0.72
N SER A 31 -1.73 14.98 1.27
CA SER A 31 -1.53 14.25 2.53
C SER A 31 -1.71 15.18 3.73
N GLY A 32 -2.49 14.73 4.71
CA GLY A 32 -2.65 15.43 5.99
C GLY A 32 -1.37 15.43 6.84
N SER A 33 -0.44 14.50 6.60
CA SER A 33 0.84 14.45 7.30
C SER A 33 1.84 15.52 6.86
N PHE A 34 1.66 16.11 5.66
CA PHE A 34 2.53 17.17 5.13
C PHE A 34 1.87 18.55 5.07
N PHE A 35 0.55 18.60 4.96
CA PHE A 35 -0.18 19.84 4.74
C PHE A 35 -1.45 19.90 5.59
N GLU A 36 -1.68 21.06 6.20
CA GLU A 36 -2.89 21.36 6.95
C GLU A 36 -3.98 21.97 6.04
N ASN A 37 -5.21 22.08 6.56
CA ASN A 37 -6.33 22.78 5.91
C ASN A 37 -6.75 22.26 4.52
N LEU A 38 -6.61 20.94 4.30
CA LEU A 38 -6.99 20.31 3.02
C LEU A 38 -8.51 20.18 2.81
N GLY A 39 -9.30 20.20 3.88
CA GLY A 39 -10.76 20.07 3.81
C GLY A 39 -11.19 18.83 3.02
N ASP A 40 -12.05 19.02 2.03
CA ASP A 40 -12.56 17.98 1.13
C ASP A 40 -11.51 17.41 0.17
N LYS A 41 -10.34 18.06 0.05
CA LYS A 41 -9.24 17.58 -0.81
C LYS A 41 -8.35 16.56 -0.13
N LEU A 42 -8.52 16.26 1.15
CA LEU A 42 -7.68 15.32 1.90
C LEU A 42 -7.68 13.93 1.26
N ILE A 43 -6.49 13.35 1.10
CA ILE A 43 -6.29 11.94 0.76
C ILE A 43 -5.56 11.30 1.95
N LEU A 44 -6.17 10.26 2.53
CA LEU A 44 -5.57 9.51 3.64
C LEU A 44 -4.22 8.93 3.25
N ASP A 45 -3.34 8.77 4.24
CA ASP A 45 -1.99 8.27 4.00
C ASP A 45 -1.93 6.73 3.91
N ASP A 46 -2.93 6.04 4.45
CA ASP A 46 -3.08 4.59 4.36
C ASP A 46 -3.39 4.15 2.91
N ILE A 47 -2.44 3.45 2.30
CA ILE A 47 -2.62 2.77 1.03
C ILE A 47 -2.83 1.28 1.29
N ARG A 48 -3.98 0.76 0.85
CA ARG A 48 -4.29 -0.67 0.85
C ARG A 48 -3.95 -1.24 -0.53
N MET A 49 -3.20 -2.33 -0.54
CA MET A 49 -2.83 -3.04 -1.77
C MET A 49 -3.22 -4.50 -1.68
N GLU A 50 -3.79 -5.00 -2.78
CA GLU A 50 -3.96 -6.42 -3.06
C GLU A 50 -2.99 -6.79 -4.18
N VAL A 51 -2.17 -7.81 -3.94
CA VAL A 51 -1.13 -8.25 -4.86
C VAL A 51 -1.42 -9.68 -5.26
N ALA A 52 -1.37 -9.94 -6.57
CA ALA A 52 -1.34 -11.26 -7.16
C ALA A 52 -0.05 -11.37 -7.98
N LEU A 53 0.74 -12.41 -7.70
CA LEU A 53 2.04 -12.65 -8.29
C LEU A 53 2.03 -14.04 -8.94
N SER A 54 2.55 -14.14 -10.16
CA SER A 54 2.72 -15.37 -10.90
C SER A 54 4.19 -15.51 -11.27
N PHE A 55 4.76 -16.70 -11.09
CA PHE A 55 6.15 -16.98 -11.40
C PHE A 55 6.24 -18.05 -12.48
N GLU A 56 7.03 -17.79 -13.51
CA GLU A 56 7.39 -18.80 -14.51
C GLU A 56 8.77 -19.37 -14.17
N ASN A 57 8.97 -20.65 -14.50
CA ASN A 57 10.27 -21.31 -14.40
C ASN A 57 11.16 -21.00 -15.59
#